data_AF-A0A3D4G0U9-F1
#
_entry.id   AF-A0A3D4G0U9-F1
#
_cell.length_a   1.000
_cell.length_b   1.000
_cell.length_c   1.000
_cell.angle_alpha   90.00
_cell.angle_beta   90.00
_cell.angle_gamma   90.00
#
_symmetry.space_group_name_H-M   'P 1'
#
loop_
_entity.id
_entity.type
_entity.pdbx_description
1 polymer ?
#
loop_
_entity_poly.entity_id
_entity_poly.type
_entity_poly.pdbx_seq_one_letter_code
_entity_poly.pdbx_strand_id
1 'polypeptide(L)'
;DAILNMRLGKLTQLEQGDLKRRLSELARQIRELRALLKSEERQLEVMLEELAELVTRFGDERRTMILENQKEDGDELEEEVADEDLVVTVSHEGFVKRIPMQLYRRRISSGKALAGMEKHEEDYIERLFTARTRGWILAFTQGGLCHFLSVLDLPESGRASRGQSVYSLLPGGDRGDPIVAMLPVDDLGQDRLVVFVSSKGQVKRTPLAEFSKPRPGGVIAAGVKEGDHVLDVVFSDGSAELLIFTKEGRAIRFLETEVPVVGRTAQGVRGIDLHEGDVVVGMVVVRRDAHVLIVTENGRGKRTPVDAFPLQKRGGLGSLAVPVGKDAQAVVGVMEVLSADEVMIVTASGHVTRLAAGRMPVQGRRTLGEVLVKSHGGDRVVEVSRAAPASGGTEGSEGDPVAAGSEDEGDQSESGGTEGSEGDPVTVGSEDEDDQSDLFG
;
A
#
# COMPACT_ATOMS: atom_id res chain seq x y z
N ASP A 1 85.31 53.52 27.40
CA ASP A 1 84.21 54.46 27.72
C ASP A 1 83.55 54.24 29.07
N ALA A 2 82.98 53.06 29.39
CA ALA A 2 82.30 52.84 30.69
C ALA A 2 83.21 52.99 31.93
N ILE A 3 84.48 52.61 31.84
CA ILE A 3 85.47 52.78 32.94
C ILE A 3 85.93 54.24 33.03
N LEU A 4 86.11 54.92 31.88
CA LEU A 4 86.55 56.32 31.79
C LEU A 4 85.50 57.30 32.34
N ASN A 5 84.22 56.92 32.34
CA ASN A 5 83.09 57.69 32.87
C ASN A 5 82.75 57.40 34.35
N MET A 6 83.58 56.63 35.07
CA MET A 6 83.34 56.33 36.49
C MET A 6 83.54 57.57 37.37
N ARG A 7 82.55 57.87 38.22
CA ARG A 7 82.61 58.98 39.19
C ARG A 7 83.27 58.52 40.49
N LEU A 8 84.10 59.36 41.12
CA LEU A 8 84.81 59.07 42.39
C LEU A 8 83.88 58.57 43.52
N GLY A 9 82.62 59.00 43.57
CA GLY A 9 81.62 58.53 44.54
C GLY A 9 81.26 57.04 44.44
N LYS A 10 81.62 56.34 43.35
CA LYS A 10 81.41 54.90 43.17
C LYS A 10 82.51 54.01 43.79
N LEU A 11 83.52 54.63 44.41
CA LEU A 11 84.64 53.93 45.06
C LEU A 11 84.41 53.73 46.57
N THR A 12 83.20 53.99 47.07
CA THR A 12 82.84 53.72 48.48
C THR A 12 82.66 52.21 48.71
N GLN A 13 82.91 51.75 49.93
CA GLN A 13 82.71 50.33 50.30
C GLN A 13 81.25 49.87 50.12
N LEU A 14 80.29 50.79 50.22
CA LEU A 14 78.85 50.52 50.10
C LEU A 14 78.48 50.21 48.64
N GLU A 15 78.97 51.00 47.68
CA GLU A 15 78.79 50.77 46.24
C GLU A 15 79.48 49.48 45.76
N GLN A 16 80.63 49.12 46.35
CA GLN A 16 81.25 47.82 46.09
C GLN A 16 80.38 46.64 46.58
N GLY A 17 79.72 46.80 47.73
CA GLY A 17 78.76 45.83 48.24
C GLY A 17 77.56 45.65 47.30
N ASP A 18 76.99 46.75 46.82
CA ASP A 18 75.84 46.73 45.92
C ASP A 18 76.19 46.19 44.53
N LEU A 19 77.38 46.48 44.01
CA LEU A 19 77.87 45.87 42.77
C LEU A 19 78.07 44.36 42.91
N LYS A 20 78.62 43.88 44.04
CA LYS A 20 78.75 42.45 44.31
C LYS A 20 77.39 41.76 44.41
N ARG A 21 76.41 42.41 45.04
CA ARG A 21 75.02 41.94 45.14
C ARG A 21 74.34 41.88 43.77
N ARG A 22 74.46 42.94 42.97
CA ARG A 22 73.88 42.99 41.63
C ARG A 22 74.54 41.98 40.68
N LEU A 23 75.85 41.78 40.81
CA LEU A 23 76.58 40.76 40.06
C LEU A 23 76.10 39.36 40.46
N SER A 24 75.89 39.08 41.75
CA SER A 24 75.39 37.77 42.18
C SER A 24 73.94 37.52 41.77
N GLU A 25 73.08 38.54 41.81
CA GLU A 25 71.70 38.49 41.31
C GLU A 25 71.64 38.25 39.80
N LEU A 26 72.41 39.02 39.01
CA LEU A 26 72.49 38.83 37.56
C LEU A 26 73.06 37.46 37.21
N ALA A 27 74.09 36.99 37.93
CA ALA A 27 74.65 35.66 37.72
C ALA A 27 73.62 34.55 38.05
N ARG A 28 72.77 34.75 39.06
CA ARG A 28 71.65 33.85 39.36
C ARG A 28 70.61 33.86 38.24
N GLN A 29 70.15 35.04 37.81
CA GLN A 29 69.19 35.18 36.72
C GLN A 29 69.69 34.55 35.42
N ILE A 30 70.95 34.78 35.06
CA ILE A 30 71.56 34.19 33.86
C ILE A 30 71.58 32.66 33.95
N ARG A 31 71.85 32.08 35.13
CA ARG A 31 71.81 30.62 35.32
C ARG A 31 70.41 30.06 35.19
N GLU A 32 69.42 30.70 35.81
CA GLU A 32 68.01 30.31 35.73
C GLU A 32 67.48 30.37 34.29
N LEU A 33 67.74 31.49 33.59
CA LEU A 33 67.35 31.65 32.19
C LEU A 33 68.06 30.66 31.25
N ARG A 34 69.35 30.36 31.49
CA ARG A 34 70.06 29.34 30.70
C ARG A 34 69.55 27.93 30.97
N ALA A 35 69.14 27.62 32.20
CA ALA A 35 68.53 26.34 32.54
C ALA A 35 67.17 26.19 31.84
N LEU A 36 66.37 27.25 31.80
CA LEU A 36 65.11 27.31 31.06
C LEU A 36 65.33 27.14 29.55
N LEU A 37 66.26 27.90 28.95
CA LEU A 37 66.55 27.82 27.51
C LEU A 37 67.09 26.45 27.06
N LYS A 38 67.66 25.66 27.97
CA LYS A 38 68.25 24.35 27.65
C LYS A 38 67.21 23.21 27.67
N SER A 39 66.07 23.39 28.32
CA SER A 39 65.03 22.36 28.44
C SER A 39 63.73 22.83 27.80
N GLU A 40 63.32 22.14 26.74
CA GLU A 40 62.05 22.39 26.05
C GLU A 40 60.85 22.05 26.96
N GLU A 41 60.94 21.00 27.76
CA GLU A 41 59.92 20.63 28.75
C GLU A 41 59.67 21.77 29.76
N ARG A 42 60.74 22.40 30.25
CA ARG A 42 60.62 23.50 31.21
C ARG A 42 60.06 24.77 30.57
N GLN A 43 60.29 24.99 29.27
CA GLN A 43 59.68 26.10 28.53
C GLN A 43 58.18 25.88 28.35
N LEU A 44 57.76 24.65 28.05
CA LEU A 44 56.35 24.28 27.96
C LEU A 44 55.64 24.42 29.30
N GLU A 45 56.27 24.03 30.41
CA GLU A 45 55.72 24.25 31.75
C GLU A 45 55.46 25.73 32.02
N VAL A 46 56.44 26.61 31.76
CA VAL A 46 56.28 28.07 31.93
C VAL A 46 55.20 28.62 31.01
N MET A 47 55.12 28.18 29.75
CA MET A 47 54.05 28.57 28.84
C MET A 47 52.66 28.17 29.34
N LEU A 48 52.51 26.95 29.88
CA LEU A 48 51.25 26.48 30.43
C LEU A 48 50.85 27.28 31.68
N GLU A 49 51.81 27.61 32.53
CA GLU A 49 51.60 28.49 33.70
C GLU A 49 51.11 29.87 33.25
N GLU A 50 51.75 30.48 32.26
CA GLU A 50 51.34 31.79 31.71
C GLU A 50 49.96 31.74 31.04
N LEU A 51 49.66 30.69 30.25
CA LEU A 51 48.34 30.50 29.64
C LEU A 51 47.24 30.28 30.69
N ALA A 52 47.53 29.55 31.76
CA ALA A 52 46.61 29.35 32.87
C ALA A 52 46.33 30.66 33.63
N GLU A 53 47.35 31.51 33.80
CA GLU A 53 47.17 32.85 34.38
C GLU A 53 46.27 33.72 33.49
N LEU A 54 46.43 33.66 32.16
CA LEU A 54 45.56 34.36 31.22
C LEU A 54 44.10 33.89 31.30
N VAL A 55 43.87 32.57 31.35
CA VAL A 55 42.52 32.02 31.54
C VAL A 55 41.92 32.46 32.87
N THR A 56 42.73 32.54 33.94
CA THR A 56 42.25 32.99 35.26
C THR A 56 41.92 34.50 35.28
N ARG A 57 42.70 35.32 34.57
CA ARG A 57 42.50 36.78 34.51
C ARG A 57 41.37 37.21 33.57
N PHE A 58 41.19 36.50 32.45
CA PHE A 58 40.32 36.94 31.36
C PHE A 58 39.26 35.92 30.95
N GLY A 59 39.17 34.77 31.62
CA GLY A 59 38.15 33.76 31.34
C GLY A 59 36.77 34.24 31.77
N ASP A 60 35.79 34.08 30.89
CA ASP A 60 34.37 34.31 31.15
C ASP A 60 33.56 33.03 30.89
N GLU A 61 32.37 32.95 31.49
CA GLU A 61 31.46 31.85 31.22
C GLU A 61 30.91 31.95 29.78
N ARG A 62 30.74 30.80 29.14
CA ARG A 62 30.16 30.74 27.80
C ARG A 62 28.74 31.32 27.83
N ARG A 63 28.57 32.50 27.23
CA ARG A 63 27.28 33.20 27.16
C ARG A 63 26.23 32.50 26.29
N THR A 64 26.67 31.69 25.34
CA THR A 64 25.82 30.97 24.38
C THR A 64 25.65 29.51 24.80
N MET A 65 24.42 28.98 24.78
CA MET A 65 24.15 27.56 24.96
C MET A 65 24.29 26.83 23.61
N ILE A 66 25.03 25.72 23.58
CA ILE A 66 25.00 24.80 22.43
C ILE A 66 23.81 23.87 22.67
N LEU A 67 22.81 23.96 21.81
CA LEU A 67 21.68 23.03 21.84
C LEU A 67 22.09 21.78 21.04
N GLU A 68 22.31 20.65 21.71
CA GLU A 68 22.60 19.36 21.05
C GLU A 68 21.40 18.79 20.27
N ASN A 69 20.26 19.50 20.26
CA ASN A 69 19.02 19.12 19.58
C ASN A 69 18.43 20.29 18.78
N GLN A 70 19.21 20.93 17.92
CA GLN A 70 18.62 21.44 16.68
C GLN A 70 18.58 20.27 15.70
N LYS A 71 17.56 19.41 15.85
CA LYS A 71 16.93 18.89 14.64
C LYS A 71 16.48 20.14 13.90
N GLU A 72 17.11 20.41 12.77
CA GLU A 72 16.77 21.53 11.91
C GLU A 72 15.25 21.54 11.72
N ASP A 73 14.64 22.67 12.04
CA ASP A 73 13.31 22.99 11.56
C ASP A 73 13.40 23.03 10.03
N GLY A 74 13.11 21.92 9.33
CA GLY A 74 12.88 21.95 7.89
C GLY A 74 13.14 20.65 7.14
N ASP A 75 14.30 20.03 7.33
CA ASP A 75 14.70 18.89 6.52
C ASP A 75 14.97 17.72 7.47
N GLU A 76 13.96 16.86 7.62
CA GLU A 76 14.24 15.47 7.90
C GLU A 76 15.32 15.06 6.89
N LEU A 77 16.42 14.45 7.36
CA LEU A 77 17.33 13.73 6.50
C LEU A 77 16.47 12.76 5.68
N GLU A 78 16.04 13.21 4.50
CA GLU A 78 15.73 12.33 3.39
C GLU A 78 17.06 11.63 3.17
N GLU A 79 17.21 10.47 3.81
CA GLU A 79 18.05 9.43 3.23
C GLU A 79 17.74 9.47 1.74
N GLU A 80 18.75 9.68 0.91
CA GLU A 80 18.58 9.78 -0.53
C GLU A 80 18.20 8.40 -1.05
N VAL A 81 16.95 8.00 -0.76
CA VAL A 81 16.39 6.72 -1.17
C VAL A 81 16.15 6.86 -2.66
N ALA A 82 16.66 5.88 -3.39
CA ALA A 82 16.46 5.79 -4.82
C ALA A 82 14.96 5.79 -5.12
N ASP A 83 14.55 6.69 -6.02
CA ASP A 83 13.19 6.68 -6.54
C ASP A 83 13.05 5.52 -7.53
N GLU A 84 12.41 4.44 -7.07
CA GLU A 84 12.20 3.22 -7.84
C GLU A 84 10.73 2.81 -7.83
N ASP A 85 10.35 2.00 -8.81
CA ASP A 85 9.01 1.42 -8.86
C ASP A 85 8.93 0.24 -7.86
N LEU A 86 7.92 0.31 -7.00
CA LEU A 86 7.64 -0.64 -5.93
C LEU A 86 6.27 -1.26 -6.15
N VAL A 87 6.06 -2.46 -5.60
CA VAL A 87 4.73 -3.07 -5.51
C VAL A 87 4.19 -2.82 -4.11
N VAL A 88 3.04 -2.17 -4.03
CA VAL A 88 2.30 -2.00 -2.78
C VAL A 88 1.18 -3.03 -2.75
N THR A 89 1.08 -3.74 -1.63
CA THR A 89 0.00 -4.70 -1.40
C THR A 89 -0.82 -4.25 -0.20
N VAL A 90 -2.13 -4.27 -0.36
CA VAL A 90 -3.10 -4.04 0.71
C VAL A 90 -3.92 -5.30 0.88
N SER A 91 -3.94 -5.84 2.09
CA SER A 91 -4.76 -6.98 2.45
C SER A 91 -6.21 -6.58 2.71
N HIS A 92 -7.11 -7.56 2.71
CA HIS A 92 -8.52 -7.36 2.98
C HIS A 92 -8.76 -6.80 4.39
N GLU A 93 -7.97 -7.24 5.38
CA GLU A 93 -8.01 -6.69 6.74
C GLU A 93 -7.36 -5.30 6.88
N GLY A 94 -6.88 -4.71 5.78
CA GLY A 94 -6.29 -3.38 5.77
C GLY A 94 -4.86 -3.34 6.28
N PHE A 95 -4.07 -4.39 6.02
CA PHE A 95 -2.62 -4.35 6.21
C PHE A 95 -1.93 -3.93 4.90
N VAL A 96 -1.00 -2.98 5.01
CA VAL A 96 -0.25 -2.44 3.88
C VAL A 96 1.24 -2.69 4.05
N LYS A 97 1.91 -2.94 2.92
CA LYS A 97 3.37 -3.03 2.83
C LYS A 97 3.84 -2.66 1.43
N ARG A 98 5.11 -2.29 1.32
CA ARG A 98 5.82 -2.13 0.05
C ARG A 98 6.81 -3.27 -0.17
N ILE A 99 6.94 -3.69 -1.42
CA ILE A 99 7.85 -4.73 -1.86
C ILE A 99 8.64 -4.20 -3.06
N PRO A 100 9.98 -4.09 -2.98
CA PRO A 100 10.80 -3.72 -4.13
C PRO A 100 10.52 -4.61 -5.34
N MET A 101 10.40 -4.01 -6.53
CA MET A 101 10.05 -4.76 -7.75
C MET A 101 11.02 -5.91 -8.06
N GLN A 102 12.29 -5.73 -7.70
CA GLN A 102 13.31 -6.77 -7.85
C GLN A 102 12.95 -8.01 -7.03
N LEU A 103 12.55 -7.84 -5.77
CA LEU A 103 12.13 -8.93 -4.88
C LEU A 103 10.80 -9.54 -5.32
N TYR A 104 9.90 -8.75 -5.91
CA TYR A 104 8.64 -9.25 -6.43
C TYR A 104 8.81 -10.14 -7.68
N ARG A 105 9.68 -9.74 -8.62
CA ARG A 105 9.94 -10.47 -9.89
C ARG A 105 10.85 -11.69 -9.73
N ARG A 106 11.73 -11.74 -8.72
CA ARG A 106 12.73 -12.80 -8.55
C ARG A 106 12.10 -14.13 -8.10
N ARG A 107 11.64 -14.95 -9.06
CA ARG A 107 11.66 -16.45 -9.06
C ARG A 107 10.83 -17.12 -10.19
N ILE A 108 10.37 -16.39 -11.20
CA ILE A 108 9.64 -17.01 -12.33
C ILE A 108 10.59 -17.89 -13.21
N SER A 109 11.91 -17.66 -13.16
CA SER A 109 12.88 -18.30 -14.06
C SER A 109 13.23 -19.77 -13.72
N SER A 110 12.88 -20.32 -12.55
CA SER A 110 13.43 -21.61 -12.10
C SER A 110 12.50 -22.81 -12.23
N GLY A 111 11.36 -22.70 -12.92
CA GLY A 111 10.42 -23.81 -13.16
C GLY A 111 9.76 -24.44 -11.92
N LYS A 112 10.18 -24.03 -10.71
CA LYS A 112 9.53 -24.36 -9.44
C LYS A 112 8.41 -23.36 -9.22
N ALA A 113 7.23 -23.88 -8.87
CA ALA A 113 6.11 -23.06 -8.45
C ALA A 113 6.59 -22.00 -7.45
N LEU A 114 6.19 -20.75 -7.68
CA LEU A 114 6.45 -19.69 -6.71
C LEU A 114 5.84 -20.15 -5.38
N ALA A 115 6.64 -20.19 -4.32
CA ALA A 115 6.08 -20.32 -2.99
C ALA A 115 5.04 -19.20 -2.84
N GLY A 116 3.79 -19.60 -2.71
CA GLY A 116 2.66 -18.69 -2.63
C GLY A 116 2.86 -17.69 -1.49
N MET A 117 2.08 -16.62 -1.52
CA MET A 117 1.77 -15.92 -0.27
C MET A 117 1.29 -17.01 0.69
N GLU A 118 2.00 -17.24 1.79
CA GLU A 118 1.48 -18.06 2.88
C GLU A 118 0.13 -17.43 3.24
N LYS A 119 -0.95 -18.18 3.02
CA LYS A 119 -2.26 -17.83 3.55
C LYS A 119 -2.07 -17.68 5.05
N HIS A 120 -2.05 -16.45 5.56
CA HIS A 120 -2.48 -16.23 6.93
C HIS A 120 -3.97 -16.54 6.91
N GLU A 121 -4.41 -17.46 7.78
CA GLU A 121 -5.50 -18.42 7.56
C GLU A 121 -6.83 -17.86 6.99
N GLU A 122 -7.09 -16.55 7.06
CA GLU A 122 -8.29 -15.87 6.50
C GLU A 122 -8.02 -14.54 5.74
N ASP A 123 -6.79 -14.04 5.64
CA ASP A 123 -6.48 -12.74 5.00
C ASP A 123 -5.88 -12.92 3.60
N TYR A 124 -6.33 -12.12 2.64
CA TYR A 124 -5.90 -12.16 1.24
C TYR A 124 -5.55 -10.77 0.72
N ILE A 125 -4.74 -10.71 -0.33
CA ILE A 125 -4.43 -9.43 -0.98
C ILE A 125 -5.63 -8.98 -1.81
N GLU A 126 -6.28 -7.92 -1.33
CA GLU A 126 -7.40 -7.26 -2.00
C GLU A 126 -6.90 -6.26 -3.05
N ARG A 127 -5.86 -5.48 -2.75
CA ARG A 127 -5.32 -4.49 -3.69
C ARG A 127 -3.83 -4.72 -3.91
N LEU A 128 -3.43 -4.72 -5.19
CA LEU A 128 -2.04 -4.73 -5.62
C LEU A 128 -1.87 -3.69 -6.70
N PHE A 129 -0.98 -2.73 -6.46
CA PHE A 129 -0.66 -1.69 -7.43
C PHE A 129 0.81 -1.33 -7.37
N THR A 130 1.31 -0.76 -8.45
CA THR A 130 2.66 -0.18 -8.51
C THR A 130 2.62 1.26 -8.04
N ALA A 131 3.64 1.68 -7.29
CA ALA A 131 3.82 3.06 -6.87
C ALA A 131 5.31 3.40 -6.82
N ARG A 132 5.66 4.67 -7.00
CA ARG A 132 7.04 5.14 -6.81
C ARG A 132 7.38 5.36 -5.34
N THR A 133 8.64 5.17 -4.98
CA THR A 133 9.16 5.41 -3.62
C THR A 133 8.77 6.79 -3.09
N ARG A 134 8.89 7.84 -3.92
CA ARG A 134 8.57 9.23 -3.55
C ARG A 134 7.12 9.63 -3.80
N GLY A 135 6.29 8.68 -4.21
CA GLY A 135 4.87 8.90 -4.46
C GLY A 135 4.03 8.91 -3.19
N TRP A 136 2.75 9.20 -3.38
CA TRP A 136 1.73 9.20 -2.34
C TRP A 136 0.67 8.14 -2.63
N ILE A 137 -0.02 7.69 -1.58
CA ILE A 137 -1.27 6.94 -1.69
C ILE A 137 -2.35 7.77 -1.01
N LEU A 138 -3.38 8.13 -1.78
CA LEU A 138 -4.55 8.82 -1.27
C LEU A 138 -5.55 7.78 -0.76
N ALA A 139 -5.80 7.78 0.54
CA ALA A 139 -6.76 6.90 1.20
C ALA A 139 -8.06 7.66 1.47
N PHE A 140 -9.13 7.29 0.77
CA PHE A 140 -10.45 7.91 0.88
C PHE A 140 -11.36 7.11 1.80
N THR A 141 -12.08 7.80 2.69
CA THR A 141 -12.96 7.18 3.68
C THR A 141 -14.44 7.31 3.30
N GLN A 142 -15.31 6.50 3.94
CA GLN A 142 -16.77 6.57 3.78
C GLN A 142 -17.35 7.95 4.16
N GLY A 143 -16.80 8.59 5.18
CA GLY A 143 -17.15 9.92 5.66
C GLY A 143 -16.69 11.05 4.75
N GLY A 144 -15.95 10.72 3.68
CA GLY A 144 -15.50 11.69 2.69
C GLY A 144 -14.24 12.45 3.10
N LEU A 145 -13.39 11.86 3.95
CA LEU A 145 -12.03 12.34 4.20
C LEU A 145 -11.05 11.69 3.20
N CYS A 146 -9.96 12.40 2.93
CA CYS A 146 -8.80 11.88 2.22
C CYS A 146 -7.59 12.03 3.13
N HIS A 147 -6.96 10.90 3.44
CA HIS A 147 -5.67 10.88 4.10
C HIS A 147 -4.55 10.63 3.09
N PHE A 148 -3.33 10.98 3.49
CA PHE A 148 -2.13 10.91 2.67
C PHE A 148 -1.17 9.93 3.32
N LEU A 149 -0.78 8.91 2.58
CA LEU A 149 0.26 7.97 2.96
C LEU A 149 1.45 8.20 2.04
N SER A 150 2.61 8.53 2.59
CA SER A 150 3.85 8.47 1.83
C SER A 150 4.15 7.01 1.53
N VAL A 151 4.53 6.69 0.28
CA VAL A 151 4.93 5.32 -0.06
C VAL A 151 6.19 4.92 0.73
N LEU A 152 7.08 5.89 1.00
CA LEU A 152 8.30 5.67 1.78
C LEU A 152 8.02 5.18 3.21
N ASP A 153 6.96 5.70 3.84
CA ASP A 153 6.56 5.38 5.21
C ASP A 153 5.96 3.97 5.35
N LEU A 154 5.62 3.33 4.23
CA LEU A 154 5.12 1.96 4.26
C LEU A 154 6.24 0.99 4.68
N PRO A 155 5.91 -0.03 5.50
CA PRO A 155 6.90 -1.02 5.90
C PRO A 155 7.38 -1.82 4.68
N GLU A 156 8.69 -1.78 4.44
CA GLU A 156 9.32 -2.63 3.45
C GLU A 156 9.43 -4.05 3.98
N SER A 157 8.80 -5.02 3.31
CA SER A 157 8.85 -6.39 3.77
C SER A 157 8.67 -7.41 2.64
N GLY A 158 9.09 -8.65 2.91
CA GLY A 158 8.94 -9.75 1.97
C GLY A 158 7.49 -10.15 1.70
N ARG A 159 7.28 -11.00 0.69
CA ARG A 159 5.94 -11.46 0.28
C ARG A 159 5.16 -12.17 1.39
N ALA A 160 5.82 -12.88 2.30
CA ALA A 160 5.16 -13.60 3.41
C ALA A 160 4.77 -12.73 4.63
N SER A 161 5.33 -11.51 4.75
CA SER A 161 5.00 -10.59 5.85
C SER A 161 3.58 -10.04 5.72
N ARG A 162 2.85 -9.87 6.82
CA ARG A 162 1.51 -9.25 6.78
C ARG A 162 1.55 -7.74 6.54
N GLY A 163 2.64 -7.07 6.90
CA GLY A 163 2.75 -5.60 6.83
C GLY A 163 2.21 -4.93 8.10
N GLN A 164 1.84 -3.65 7.99
CA GLN A 164 1.30 -2.85 9.10
C GLN A 164 -0.13 -2.40 8.79
N SER A 165 -0.96 -2.26 9.82
CA SER A 165 -2.32 -1.74 9.63
C SER A 165 -2.30 -0.33 9.05
N VAL A 166 -3.10 -0.09 7.99
CA VAL A 166 -3.20 1.22 7.34
C VAL A 166 -3.61 2.31 8.34
N TYR A 167 -4.54 2.02 9.24
CA TYR A 167 -4.98 2.98 10.26
C TYR A 167 -3.86 3.39 11.24
N SER A 168 -2.86 2.53 11.46
CA SER A 168 -1.70 2.88 12.29
C SER A 168 -0.76 3.87 11.59
N LEU A 169 -0.79 3.93 10.27
CA LEU A 169 0.03 4.82 9.44
C LEU A 169 -0.70 6.12 9.09
N LEU A 170 -1.98 6.24 9.47
CA LEU A 170 -2.82 7.39 9.19
C LEU A 170 -3.02 8.23 10.46
N PRO A 171 -2.32 9.37 10.61
CA PRO A 171 -2.61 10.30 11.68
C PRO A 171 -4.06 10.78 11.57
N GLY A 172 -4.85 10.57 12.62
CA GLY A 172 -6.28 10.91 12.61
C GLY A 172 -7.17 9.94 11.82
N GLY A 173 -6.67 8.77 11.41
CA GLY A 173 -7.50 7.69 10.89
C GLY A 173 -8.42 7.14 11.98
N ASP A 174 -9.70 7.01 11.67
CA ASP A 174 -10.71 6.43 12.54
C ASP A 174 -11.19 5.09 11.96
N ARG A 175 -11.18 4.03 12.77
CA ARG A 175 -11.74 2.72 12.35
C ARG A 175 -13.26 2.76 12.20
N GLY A 176 -13.93 3.74 12.81
CA GLY A 176 -15.35 4.02 12.58
C GLY A 176 -15.65 4.62 11.22
N ASP A 177 -14.64 5.15 10.51
CA ASP A 177 -14.76 5.71 9.16
C ASP A 177 -13.88 4.92 8.17
N PRO A 178 -14.37 3.79 7.63
CA PRO A 178 -13.54 2.86 6.91
C PRO A 178 -13.09 3.41 5.55
N ILE A 179 -11.90 2.97 5.12
CA ILE A 179 -11.31 3.32 3.84
C ILE A 179 -12.03 2.58 2.72
N VAL A 180 -12.52 3.31 1.72
CA VAL A 180 -13.21 2.76 0.55
C VAL A 180 -12.31 2.65 -0.68
N ALA A 181 -11.32 3.54 -0.79
CA ALA A 181 -10.41 3.55 -1.93
C ALA A 181 -8.99 3.97 -1.51
N MET A 182 -8.00 3.33 -2.12
CA MET A 182 -6.58 3.70 -2.00
C MET A 182 -6.02 3.91 -3.40
N LEU A 183 -5.64 5.14 -3.71
CA LEU A 183 -5.22 5.53 -5.06
C LEU A 183 -3.76 6.01 -5.04
N PRO A 184 -2.83 5.28 -5.68
CA PRO A 184 -1.43 5.71 -5.78
C PRO A 184 -1.29 6.86 -6.77
N VAL A 185 -0.45 7.84 -6.42
CA VAL A 185 -0.19 9.04 -7.21
C VAL A 185 1.28 9.43 -7.07
N ASP A 186 1.98 9.53 -8.19
CA ASP A 186 3.39 9.93 -8.18
C ASP A 186 3.55 11.43 -7.92
N ASP A 187 2.67 12.24 -8.52
CA ASP A 187 2.66 13.70 -8.37
C ASP A 187 1.23 14.21 -8.21
N LEU A 188 0.97 14.93 -7.10
CA LEU A 188 -0.33 15.51 -6.78
C LEU A 188 -0.71 16.69 -7.70
N GLY A 189 0.23 17.21 -8.49
CA GLY A 189 0.01 18.23 -9.51
C GLY A 189 -0.48 17.70 -10.87
N GLN A 190 -0.59 16.39 -11.04
CA GLN A 190 -1.04 15.79 -12.31
C GLN A 190 -2.44 16.26 -12.71
N ASP A 191 -2.64 16.47 -14.01
CA ASP A 191 -3.95 16.80 -14.58
C ASP A 191 -4.83 15.56 -14.66
N ARG A 192 -5.42 15.22 -13.51
CA ARG A 192 -6.37 14.11 -13.35
C ARG A 192 -7.56 14.58 -12.52
N LEU A 193 -8.68 13.90 -12.70
CA LEU A 193 -9.86 14.07 -11.87
C LEU A 193 -9.96 12.92 -10.87
N VAL A 194 -10.44 13.25 -9.67
CA VAL A 194 -10.90 12.30 -8.66
C VAL A 194 -12.41 12.25 -8.74
N VAL A 195 -12.94 11.09 -9.09
CA VAL A 195 -14.37 10.84 -9.27
C VAL A 195 -14.88 10.04 -8.09
N PHE A 196 -15.94 10.55 -7.45
CA PHE A 196 -16.58 9.95 -6.28
C PHE A 196 -17.97 9.48 -6.66
N VAL A 197 -18.40 8.39 -6.03
CA VAL A 197 -19.81 7.97 -5.99
C VAL A 197 -20.24 7.71 -4.54
N SER A 198 -21.46 8.11 -4.18
CA SER A 198 -22.05 7.85 -2.86
C SER A 198 -23.11 6.75 -2.91
N SER A 199 -23.43 6.17 -1.76
CA SER A 199 -24.48 5.14 -1.64
C SER A 199 -25.88 5.66 -1.99
N LYS A 200 -26.16 6.96 -1.80
CA LYS A 200 -27.39 7.63 -2.29
C LYS A 200 -27.30 8.14 -3.74
N GLY A 201 -26.30 7.69 -4.50
CA GLY A 201 -26.19 7.99 -5.93
C GLY A 201 -25.75 9.41 -6.25
N GLN A 202 -25.08 10.11 -5.33
CA GLN A 202 -24.37 11.35 -5.68
C GLN A 202 -23.06 11.01 -6.39
N VAL A 203 -22.68 11.83 -7.35
CA VAL A 203 -21.42 11.73 -8.09
C VAL A 203 -20.73 13.07 -8.08
N LYS A 204 -19.42 13.06 -7.93
CA LYS A 204 -18.61 14.28 -7.88
C LYS A 204 -17.31 14.10 -8.62
N ARG A 205 -16.84 15.17 -9.28
CA ARG A 205 -15.50 15.24 -9.87
C ARG A 205 -14.74 16.40 -9.25
N THR A 206 -13.53 16.13 -8.79
CA THR A 206 -12.64 17.13 -8.19
C THR A 206 -11.25 17.02 -8.82
N PRO A 207 -10.59 18.12 -9.20
CA PRO A 207 -9.22 18.05 -9.71
C PRO A 207 -8.28 17.45 -8.67
N LEU A 208 -7.35 16.60 -9.09
CA LEU A 208 -6.33 16.02 -8.22
C LEU A 208 -5.47 17.11 -7.55
N ALA A 209 -5.23 18.22 -8.25
CA ALA A 209 -4.51 19.38 -7.72
C ALA A 209 -5.12 19.97 -6.43
N GLU A 210 -6.41 19.75 -6.15
CA GLU A 210 -7.03 20.14 -4.88
C GLU A 210 -6.47 19.38 -3.66
N PHE A 211 -5.82 18.23 -3.90
CA PHE A 211 -5.17 17.40 -2.89
C PHE A 211 -3.66 17.65 -2.80
N SER A 212 -3.12 18.64 -3.53
CA SER A 212 -1.68 18.98 -3.58
C SER A 212 -1.05 19.44 -2.25
N LYS A 213 -1.85 19.68 -1.22
CA LYS A 213 -1.38 20.10 0.10
C LYS A 213 -1.77 19.07 1.17
N PRO A 214 -0.97 18.00 1.33
CA PRO A 214 -1.17 17.00 2.37
C PRO A 214 -1.27 17.64 3.76
N ARG A 215 -2.08 17.05 4.62
CA ARG A 215 -2.18 17.42 6.04
C ARG A 215 -2.16 16.15 6.88
N PRO A 216 -1.49 16.13 8.05
CA PRO A 216 -1.41 14.92 8.88
C PRO A 216 -2.78 14.33 9.21
N GLY A 217 -3.74 15.16 9.64
CA GLY A 217 -5.11 14.72 9.97
C GLY A 217 -6.02 14.48 8.75
N GLY A 218 -5.47 14.44 7.54
CA GLY A 218 -6.26 14.37 6.31
C GLY A 218 -6.95 15.69 5.93
N VAL A 219 -7.69 15.64 4.83
CA VAL A 219 -8.48 16.75 4.30
C VAL A 219 -9.87 16.27 3.94
N ILE A 220 -10.86 17.18 4.01
CA ILE A 220 -12.18 16.90 3.43
C ILE A 220 -11.99 16.64 1.94
N ALA A 221 -12.45 15.49 1.48
CA ALA A 221 -12.42 15.06 0.10
C ALA A 221 -13.79 15.20 -0.55
N ALA A 222 -14.88 14.99 0.19
CA ALA A 222 -16.26 15.17 -0.24
C ALA A 222 -17.20 15.58 0.90
N GLY A 223 -18.18 16.42 0.58
CA GLY A 223 -19.27 16.71 1.51
C GLY A 223 -20.27 15.56 1.52
N VAL A 224 -20.42 14.86 2.65
CA VAL A 224 -21.35 13.74 2.81
C VAL A 224 -22.54 14.20 3.65
N LYS A 225 -23.77 13.87 3.22
CA LYS A 225 -25.00 14.17 3.98
C LYS A 225 -25.29 13.05 4.98
N GLU A 226 -26.10 13.36 5.97
CA GLU A 226 -26.56 12.37 6.94
C GLU A 226 -27.25 11.17 6.27
N GLY A 227 -26.84 9.97 6.68
CA GLY A 227 -27.28 8.69 6.13
C GLY A 227 -26.80 8.40 4.70
N ASP A 228 -25.88 9.21 4.14
CA ASP A 228 -25.13 8.90 2.93
C ASP A 228 -23.69 8.54 3.30
N HIS A 229 -22.95 7.93 2.38
CA HIS A 229 -21.50 7.70 2.52
C HIS A 229 -20.86 7.56 1.14
N VAL A 230 -19.58 7.93 1.04
CA VAL A 230 -18.77 7.64 -0.15
C VAL A 230 -18.63 6.13 -0.26
N LEU A 231 -18.95 5.60 -1.44
CA LEU A 231 -18.89 4.17 -1.71
C LEU A 231 -17.63 3.80 -2.49
N ASP A 232 -17.25 4.60 -3.50
CA ASP A 232 -16.08 4.33 -4.32
C ASP A 232 -15.47 5.64 -4.85
N VAL A 233 -14.16 5.61 -5.06
CA VAL A 233 -13.36 6.73 -5.55
C VAL A 233 -12.33 6.23 -6.56
N VAL A 234 -12.29 6.88 -7.71
CA VAL A 234 -11.44 6.49 -8.83
C VAL A 234 -10.82 7.71 -9.49
N PHE A 235 -9.64 7.55 -10.07
CA PHE A 235 -9.13 8.57 -10.97
C PHE A 235 -9.83 8.54 -12.33
N SER A 236 -9.88 9.67 -13.01
CA SER A 236 -10.26 9.77 -14.42
C SER A 236 -9.41 10.81 -15.14
N ASP A 237 -9.34 10.69 -16.46
CA ASP A 237 -8.72 11.66 -17.37
C ASP A 237 -9.74 12.70 -17.90
N GLY A 238 -11.00 12.62 -17.49
CA GLY A 238 -12.05 13.55 -17.91
C GLY A 238 -12.86 13.11 -19.14
N SER A 239 -12.48 12.00 -19.77
CA SER A 239 -13.11 11.49 -20.99
C SER A 239 -13.95 10.21 -20.81
N ALA A 240 -14.01 9.67 -19.60
CA ALA A 240 -14.62 8.37 -19.36
C ALA A 240 -16.15 8.41 -19.29
N GLU A 241 -16.76 7.23 -19.33
CA GLU A 241 -18.16 7.06 -19.01
C GLU A 241 -18.31 6.42 -17.63
N LEU A 242 -19.33 6.85 -16.89
CA LEU A 242 -19.64 6.31 -15.58
C LEU A 242 -20.83 5.37 -15.71
N LEU A 243 -20.63 4.14 -15.24
CA LEU A 243 -21.65 3.12 -15.16
C LEU A 243 -21.90 2.79 -13.69
N ILE A 244 -23.07 3.16 -13.18
CA ILE A 244 -23.44 3.02 -11.76
C ILE A 244 -24.51 1.94 -11.64
N PHE A 245 -24.37 1.07 -10.65
CA PHE A 245 -25.34 0.00 -10.36
C PHE A 245 -25.99 0.16 -9.00
N THR A 246 -27.24 -0.27 -8.90
CA THR A 246 -28.01 -0.26 -7.67
C THR A 246 -28.23 -1.66 -7.12
N LYS A 247 -28.59 -1.72 -5.84
CA LYS A 247 -28.91 -2.92 -5.09
C LYS A 247 -30.09 -3.67 -5.72
N GLU A 248 -31.09 -2.95 -6.22
CA GLU A 248 -32.24 -3.51 -6.96
C GLU A 248 -31.95 -3.89 -8.42
N GLY A 249 -30.68 -3.89 -8.84
CA GLY A 249 -30.27 -4.35 -10.17
C GLY A 249 -30.63 -3.40 -11.30
N ARG A 250 -30.72 -2.09 -11.01
CA ARG A 250 -30.74 -1.03 -12.01
C ARG A 250 -29.31 -0.62 -12.33
N ALA A 251 -29.09 -0.10 -13.54
CA ALA A 251 -27.85 0.55 -13.90
C ALA A 251 -28.06 1.75 -14.83
N ILE A 252 -27.25 2.79 -14.66
CA ILE A 252 -27.20 3.96 -15.54
C ILE A 252 -25.78 4.16 -16.07
N ARG A 253 -25.66 4.41 -17.37
CA ARG A 253 -24.41 4.74 -18.07
C ARG A 253 -24.52 6.15 -18.62
N PHE A 254 -23.61 7.05 -18.28
CA PHE A 254 -23.60 8.43 -18.78
C PHE A 254 -22.16 8.95 -18.91
N LEU A 255 -21.97 10.03 -19.67
CA LEU A 255 -20.65 10.64 -19.86
C LEU A 255 -20.23 11.38 -18.59
N GLU A 256 -18.97 11.20 -18.14
CA GLU A 256 -18.51 11.89 -16.92
C GLU A 256 -18.57 13.42 -17.06
N THR A 257 -18.51 13.93 -18.28
CA THR A 257 -18.61 15.36 -18.62
C THR A 257 -19.95 15.99 -18.24
N GLU A 258 -21.01 15.19 -18.00
CA GLU A 258 -22.29 15.65 -17.45
C GLU A 258 -22.23 16.00 -15.94
N VAL A 259 -21.12 15.66 -15.27
CA VAL A 259 -20.87 15.99 -13.87
C VAL A 259 -19.95 17.22 -13.82
N PRO A 260 -20.35 18.34 -13.23
CA PRO A 260 -19.48 19.51 -13.13
C PRO A 260 -18.25 19.20 -12.26
N VAL A 261 -17.11 19.78 -12.62
CA VAL A 261 -15.90 19.74 -11.81
C VAL A 261 -16.04 20.77 -10.69
N VAL A 262 -15.91 20.31 -9.45
CA VAL A 262 -16.14 21.12 -8.24
C VAL A 262 -15.05 20.87 -7.20
N GLY A 263 -14.88 21.81 -6.27
CA GLY A 263 -13.92 21.70 -5.18
C GLY A 263 -14.26 20.59 -4.17
N ARG A 264 -13.33 20.34 -3.24
CA ARG A 264 -13.40 19.23 -2.28
C ARG A 264 -14.62 19.24 -1.37
N THR A 265 -15.02 20.41 -0.87
CA THR A 265 -16.13 20.55 0.10
C THR A 265 -17.51 20.35 -0.51
N ALA A 266 -17.62 20.29 -1.85
CA ALA A 266 -18.88 20.08 -2.52
C ALA A 266 -19.40 18.64 -2.31
N GLN A 267 -20.73 18.50 -2.36
CA GLN A 267 -21.44 17.23 -2.24
C GLN A 267 -21.52 16.46 -3.57
N GLY A 268 -21.38 17.16 -4.69
CA GLY A 268 -21.62 16.60 -6.02
C GLY A 268 -23.05 16.76 -6.49
N VAL A 269 -23.42 15.97 -7.50
CA VAL A 269 -24.71 16.00 -8.19
C VAL A 269 -25.25 14.59 -8.37
N ARG A 270 -26.56 14.43 -8.54
CA ARG A 270 -27.22 13.11 -8.64
C ARG A 270 -26.76 12.28 -9.85
N GLY A 271 -25.92 11.28 -9.68
CA GLY A 271 -25.54 10.33 -10.75
C GLY A 271 -26.71 9.48 -11.25
N ILE A 272 -27.43 8.88 -10.31
CA ILE A 272 -28.56 7.99 -10.55
C ILE A 272 -29.71 8.37 -9.61
N ASP A 273 -30.95 8.27 -10.09
CA ASP A 273 -32.13 8.35 -9.24
C ASP A 273 -32.46 6.97 -8.68
N LEU A 274 -32.78 6.91 -7.39
CA LEU A 274 -33.00 5.66 -6.67
C LEU A 274 -34.47 5.53 -6.31
N HIS A 275 -35.00 4.30 -6.37
CA HIS A 275 -36.28 4.01 -5.73
C HIS A 275 -36.15 4.08 -4.21
N GLU A 276 -37.30 4.14 -3.53
CA GLU A 276 -37.35 4.11 -2.08
C GLU A 276 -36.74 2.81 -1.54
N GLY A 277 -35.69 2.94 -0.72
CA GLY A 277 -34.97 1.80 -0.13
C GLY A 277 -33.84 1.23 -0.99
N ASP A 278 -33.68 1.69 -2.25
CA ASP A 278 -32.57 1.30 -3.11
C ASP A 278 -31.31 2.12 -2.80
N VAL A 279 -30.14 1.52 -3.07
CA VAL A 279 -28.83 2.13 -2.83
C VAL A 279 -27.86 1.75 -3.95
N VAL A 280 -26.85 2.57 -4.16
CA VAL A 280 -25.75 2.24 -5.08
C VAL A 280 -24.85 1.18 -4.46
N VAL A 281 -24.45 0.20 -5.28
CA VAL A 281 -23.56 -0.91 -4.87
C VAL A 281 -22.20 -0.87 -5.55
N GLY A 282 -22.04 -0.03 -6.59
CA GLY A 282 -20.73 0.24 -7.16
C GLY A 282 -20.79 1.10 -8.41
N MET A 283 -19.61 1.55 -8.82
CA MET A 283 -19.38 2.33 -10.02
C MET A 283 -18.29 1.66 -10.85
N VAL A 284 -18.46 1.70 -12.16
CA VAL A 284 -17.47 1.27 -13.14
C VAL A 284 -17.14 2.46 -14.03
N VAL A 285 -15.85 2.78 -14.14
CA VAL A 285 -15.35 3.77 -15.10
C VAL A 285 -15.01 3.07 -16.38
N VAL A 286 -15.81 3.29 -17.40
CA VAL A 286 -15.65 2.66 -18.70
C VAL A 286 -14.63 3.46 -19.50
N ARG A 287 -13.49 2.83 -19.82
CA ARG A 287 -12.42 3.40 -20.65
C ARG A 287 -12.11 2.61 -21.92
N ARG A 288 -12.63 1.39 -22.00
CA ARG A 288 -12.33 0.41 -23.04
C ARG A 288 -13.41 -0.65 -23.08
N ASP A 289 -13.36 -1.47 -24.12
CA ASP A 289 -14.17 -2.68 -24.21
C ASP A 289 -13.81 -3.63 -23.07
N ALA A 290 -14.76 -3.81 -22.16
CA ALA A 290 -14.62 -4.67 -21.00
C ALA A 290 -15.95 -5.34 -20.67
N HIS A 291 -15.90 -6.26 -19.72
CA HIS A 291 -17.09 -6.84 -19.13
C HIS A 291 -17.27 -6.30 -17.73
N VAL A 292 -18.53 -6.11 -17.33
CA VAL A 292 -18.89 -5.87 -15.94
C VAL A 292 -19.30 -7.20 -15.33
N LEU A 293 -18.58 -7.61 -14.28
CA LEU A 293 -19.03 -8.67 -13.39
C LEU A 293 -20.13 -8.12 -12.49
N ILE A 294 -21.24 -8.85 -12.41
CA ILE A 294 -22.34 -8.56 -11.49
C ILE A 294 -22.58 -9.83 -10.67
N VAL A 295 -22.65 -9.69 -9.36
CA VAL A 295 -22.87 -10.79 -8.40
C VAL A 295 -24.00 -10.42 -7.45
N THR A 296 -24.87 -11.38 -7.19
CA THR A 296 -26.03 -11.26 -6.30
C THR A 296 -25.81 -11.96 -4.95
N GLU A 297 -26.59 -11.58 -3.94
CA GLU A 297 -26.54 -12.10 -2.56
C GLU A 297 -26.66 -13.63 -2.50
N ASN A 298 -27.36 -14.28 -3.44
CA ASN A 298 -27.48 -15.74 -3.51
C ASN A 298 -26.34 -16.45 -4.26
N GLY A 299 -25.21 -15.78 -4.48
CA GLY A 299 -24.04 -16.38 -5.11
C GLY A 299 -24.17 -16.59 -6.61
N ARG A 300 -25.15 -15.96 -7.27
CA ARG A 300 -25.22 -15.96 -8.74
C ARG A 300 -24.42 -14.81 -9.31
N GLY A 301 -23.88 -14.99 -10.51
CA GLY A 301 -23.21 -13.91 -11.20
C GLY A 301 -22.97 -14.16 -12.68
N LYS A 302 -22.59 -13.08 -13.35
CA LYS A 302 -22.36 -13.06 -14.80
C LYS A 302 -21.44 -11.92 -15.18
N ARG A 303 -20.82 -12.06 -16.35
CA ARG A 303 -20.14 -10.98 -17.05
C ARG A 303 -21.06 -10.43 -18.13
N THR A 304 -21.26 -9.13 -18.14
CA THR A 304 -22.06 -8.45 -19.16
C THR A 304 -21.16 -7.46 -19.90
N PRO A 305 -21.10 -7.49 -21.25
CA PRO A 305 -20.37 -6.49 -22.01
C PRO A 305 -20.86 -5.08 -21.66
N VAL A 306 -19.93 -4.14 -21.50
CA VAL A 306 -20.28 -2.76 -21.14
C VAL A 306 -21.24 -2.12 -22.16
N ASP A 307 -21.10 -2.45 -23.44
CA ASP A 307 -21.98 -1.96 -24.52
C ASP A 307 -23.40 -2.48 -24.49
N ALA A 308 -23.66 -3.50 -23.69
CA ALA A 308 -25.04 -3.89 -23.43
C ALA A 308 -25.80 -2.79 -22.67
N PHE A 309 -25.11 -1.93 -21.90
CA PHE A 309 -25.69 -0.83 -21.15
C PHE A 309 -25.79 0.43 -22.03
N PRO A 310 -27.01 0.93 -22.32
CA PRO A 310 -27.19 2.07 -23.20
C PRO A 310 -26.81 3.36 -22.50
N LEU A 311 -26.16 4.25 -23.24
CA LEU A 311 -25.88 5.62 -22.81
C LEU A 311 -27.19 6.38 -22.56
N GLN A 312 -27.27 7.05 -21.43
CA GLN A 312 -28.42 7.82 -20.94
C GLN A 312 -27.93 9.15 -20.36
N LYS A 313 -28.87 10.08 -20.11
CA LYS A 313 -28.56 11.29 -19.34
C LYS A 313 -28.41 10.95 -17.85
N ARG A 314 -27.49 11.64 -17.17
CA ARG A 314 -27.29 11.53 -15.73
C ARG A 314 -28.58 11.83 -14.95
N GLY A 315 -28.77 11.16 -13.82
CA GLY A 315 -29.84 11.43 -12.87
C GLY A 315 -31.19 10.81 -13.22
N GLY A 316 -31.22 9.88 -14.20
CA GLY A 316 -32.38 9.02 -14.43
C GLY A 316 -32.39 7.79 -13.50
N LEU A 317 -33.48 7.02 -13.55
CA LEU A 317 -33.65 5.75 -12.82
C LEU A 317 -32.77 4.59 -13.34
N GLY A 318 -32.09 4.80 -14.46
CA GLY A 318 -31.38 3.75 -15.17
C GLY A 318 -32.29 2.66 -15.75
N SER A 319 -31.65 1.63 -16.28
CA SER A 319 -32.27 0.51 -16.96
C SER A 319 -31.99 -0.80 -16.24
N LEU A 320 -32.86 -1.79 -16.41
CA LEU A 320 -32.71 -3.10 -15.77
C LEU A 320 -31.39 -3.77 -16.20
N ALA A 321 -30.54 -4.04 -15.21
CA ALA A 321 -29.22 -4.66 -15.36
C ALA A 321 -29.16 -6.10 -14.88
N VAL A 322 -30.01 -6.45 -13.91
CA VAL A 322 -30.29 -7.80 -13.43
C VAL A 322 -31.74 -7.82 -12.95
N PRO A 323 -32.55 -8.84 -13.30
CA PRO A 323 -33.90 -8.96 -12.76
C PRO A 323 -33.85 -9.38 -11.29
N VAL A 324 -33.71 -8.41 -10.38
CA VAL A 324 -33.84 -8.63 -8.94
C VAL A 324 -35.34 -8.77 -8.64
N GLY A 325 -35.74 -9.95 -8.17
CA GLY A 325 -37.13 -10.33 -7.85
C GLY A 325 -37.26 -10.68 -6.37
N LYS A 326 -38.36 -11.35 -5.97
CA LYS A 326 -38.51 -11.81 -4.57
C LYS A 326 -37.48 -12.88 -4.16
N ASP A 327 -36.99 -13.66 -5.13
CA ASP A 327 -36.06 -14.78 -4.92
C ASP A 327 -34.62 -14.49 -5.38
N ALA A 328 -34.42 -13.46 -6.21
CA ALA A 328 -33.10 -12.95 -6.56
C ALA A 328 -32.75 -11.87 -5.55
N GLN A 329 -32.07 -12.30 -4.50
CA GLN A 329 -31.53 -11.44 -3.46
C GLN A 329 -30.52 -10.46 -4.08
N ALA A 330 -30.39 -9.28 -3.48
CA ALA A 330 -29.91 -8.06 -4.13
C ALA A 330 -28.54 -8.16 -4.84
N VAL A 331 -28.23 -7.20 -5.69
CA VAL A 331 -26.85 -7.06 -6.20
C VAL A 331 -25.93 -6.68 -5.03
N VAL A 332 -24.80 -7.37 -4.90
CA VAL A 332 -23.79 -7.14 -3.84
C VAL A 332 -22.49 -6.60 -4.41
N GLY A 333 -22.10 -7.11 -5.58
CA GLY A 333 -20.81 -6.80 -6.18
C GLY A 333 -20.94 -6.41 -7.63
N VAL A 334 -20.31 -5.29 -8.00
CA VAL A 334 -20.13 -4.89 -9.39
C VAL A 334 -18.70 -4.41 -9.61
N MET A 335 -18.08 -4.85 -10.70
CA MET A 335 -16.75 -4.37 -11.07
C MET A 335 -16.46 -4.64 -12.55
N GLU A 336 -15.66 -3.78 -13.17
CA GLU A 336 -14.99 -4.12 -14.44
C GLU A 336 -14.14 -5.37 -14.20
N VAL A 337 -14.13 -6.31 -15.15
CA VAL A 337 -13.22 -7.46 -15.15
C VAL A 337 -12.70 -7.73 -16.56
N LEU A 338 -11.44 -8.13 -16.63
CA LEU A 338 -10.83 -8.78 -17.79
C LEU A 338 -10.90 -10.30 -17.60
N SER A 339 -10.83 -11.06 -18.69
CA SER A 339 -10.89 -12.53 -18.63
C SER A 339 -9.76 -13.15 -17.79
N ALA A 340 -8.63 -12.46 -17.63
CA ALA A 340 -7.49 -12.89 -16.83
C ALA A 340 -7.58 -12.48 -15.34
N ASP A 341 -8.57 -11.68 -14.96
CA ASP A 341 -8.75 -11.29 -13.55
C ASP A 341 -9.26 -12.48 -12.72
N GLU A 342 -8.90 -12.48 -11.44
CA GLU A 342 -9.48 -13.37 -10.43
C GLU A 342 -10.28 -12.54 -9.43
N VAL A 343 -11.32 -13.14 -8.87
CA VAL A 343 -12.28 -12.48 -7.97
C VAL A 343 -12.44 -13.33 -6.72
N MET A 344 -12.45 -12.69 -5.56
CA MET A 344 -12.85 -13.30 -4.29
C MET A 344 -14.31 -13.00 -4.03
N ILE A 345 -15.07 -14.02 -3.63
CA ILE A 345 -16.47 -13.90 -3.19
C ILE A 345 -16.50 -14.38 -1.75
N VAL A 346 -16.99 -13.53 -0.85
CA VAL A 346 -17.06 -13.81 0.60
C VAL A 346 -18.52 -13.92 1.00
N THR A 347 -18.87 -14.99 1.71
CA THR A 347 -20.20 -15.19 2.27
C THR A 347 -20.29 -14.74 3.74
N ALA A 348 -21.51 -14.55 4.24
CA ALA A 348 -21.77 -14.13 5.62
C ALA A 348 -21.27 -15.16 6.65
N SER A 349 -21.17 -16.44 6.27
CA SER A 349 -20.56 -17.49 7.09
C SER A 349 -19.03 -17.44 7.14
N GLY A 350 -18.39 -16.54 6.38
CA GLY A 350 -16.93 -16.43 6.26
C GLY A 350 -16.32 -17.33 5.20
N HIS A 351 -17.14 -18.02 4.38
CA HIS A 351 -16.60 -18.82 3.28
C HIS A 351 -16.06 -17.92 2.17
N VAL A 352 -14.80 -18.14 1.81
CA VAL A 352 -14.10 -17.34 0.79
C VAL A 352 -13.85 -18.21 -0.46
N THR A 353 -14.49 -17.87 -1.57
CA THR A 353 -14.32 -18.55 -2.86
C THR A 353 -13.53 -17.69 -3.84
N ARG A 354 -12.47 -18.24 -4.43
CA ARG A 354 -11.68 -17.60 -5.49
C ARG A 354 -12.09 -18.13 -6.86
N LEU A 355 -12.45 -17.25 -7.78
CA LEU A 355 -12.89 -17.62 -9.14
C LEU A 355 -12.19 -16.79 -10.21
N ALA A 356 -11.74 -17.44 -11.27
CA ALA A 356 -11.26 -16.76 -12.47
C ALA A 356 -12.44 -16.13 -13.21
N ALA A 357 -12.36 -14.83 -13.51
CA ALA A 357 -13.40 -14.11 -14.23
C ALA A 357 -13.69 -14.76 -15.59
N GLY A 358 -12.67 -15.27 -16.27
CA GLY A 358 -12.78 -16.02 -17.53
C GLY A 358 -13.72 -17.23 -17.49
N ARG A 359 -13.91 -17.86 -16.33
CA ARG A 359 -14.82 -19.02 -16.15
C ARG A 359 -16.27 -18.63 -15.93
N MET A 360 -16.55 -17.36 -15.62
CA MET A 360 -17.91 -16.87 -15.38
C MET A 360 -18.64 -16.62 -16.71
N PRO A 361 -19.95 -16.91 -16.79
CA PRO A 361 -20.69 -16.85 -18.04
C PRO A 361 -20.80 -15.42 -18.55
N VAL A 362 -20.65 -15.23 -19.86
CA VAL A 362 -20.95 -13.97 -20.52
C VAL A 362 -22.42 -13.98 -20.93
N GLN A 363 -23.22 -13.08 -20.39
CA GLN A 363 -24.66 -13.03 -20.62
C GLN A 363 -25.16 -11.60 -20.76
N GLY A 364 -26.36 -11.45 -21.33
CA GLY A 364 -27.01 -10.15 -21.45
C GLY A 364 -27.50 -9.57 -20.12
N ARG A 365 -27.87 -8.29 -20.13
CA ARG A 365 -28.37 -7.58 -18.94
C ARG A 365 -29.58 -8.23 -18.29
N ARG A 366 -30.55 -8.75 -19.04
CA ARG A 366 -31.83 -9.20 -18.44
C ARG A 366 -31.80 -10.63 -17.88
N THR A 367 -30.62 -11.22 -17.66
CA THR A 367 -30.44 -12.57 -17.07
C THR A 367 -29.99 -12.51 -15.61
N LEU A 368 -30.12 -13.62 -14.87
CA LEU A 368 -29.63 -13.73 -13.49
C LEU A 368 -28.17 -14.19 -13.36
N GLY A 369 -27.55 -14.66 -14.44
CA GLY A 369 -26.26 -15.34 -14.35
C GLY A 369 -26.38 -16.78 -13.87
N GLU A 370 -25.24 -17.42 -13.64
CA GLU A 370 -25.11 -18.79 -13.14
C GLU A 370 -24.69 -18.78 -11.66
N VAL A 371 -24.83 -19.93 -10.99
CA VAL A 371 -24.38 -20.09 -9.61
C VAL A 371 -22.86 -20.13 -9.59
N LEU A 372 -22.25 -19.08 -9.04
CA LEU A 372 -20.81 -18.97 -8.83
C LEU A 372 -20.40 -19.59 -7.48
N VAL A 373 -21.22 -19.40 -6.46
CA VAL A 373 -21.02 -19.93 -5.11
C VAL A 373 -22.33 -20.56 -4.63
N LYS A 374 -22.26 -21.78 -4.11
CA LYS A 374 -23.42 -22.43 -3.49
C LYS A 374 -23.58 -21.91 -2.06
N SER A 375 -24.65 -21.18 -1.80
CA SER A 375 -25.05 -20.77 -0.46
C SER A 375 -25.95 -21.85 0.18
N HIS A 376 -25.48 -22.49 1.25
CA HIS A 376 -26.28 -23.44 2.03
C HIS A 376 -26.95 -22.75 3.23
N GLY A 377 -28.15 -23.21 3.62
CA GLY A 377 -28.73 -22.89 4.94
C GLY A 377 -28.97 -21.41 5.25
N GLY A 378 -29.32 -20.58 4.25
CA GLY A 378 -29.57 -19.15 4.46
C GLY A 378 -28.30 -18.28 4.48
N ASP A 379 -27.14 -18.84 4.15
CA ASP A 379 -25.93 -18.09 3.86
C ASP A 379 -26.13 -17.17 2.64
N ARG A 380 -25.38 -16.08 2.57
CA ARG A 380 -25.45 -15.10 1.48
C ARG A 380 -24.08 -14.50 1.20
N VAL A 381 -23.83 -14.14 -0.04
CA VAL A 381 -22.69 -13.31 -0.42
C VAL A 381 -22.85 -11.93 0.23
N VAL A 382 -21.79 -11.47 0.86
CA VAL A 382 -21.71 -10.15 1.50
C VAL A 382 -20.69 -9.25 0.84
N GLU A 383 -19.71 -9.82 0.14
CA GLU A 383 -18.63 -9.06 -0.48
C GLU A 383 -18.10 -9.74 -1.73
N VAL A 384 -17.69 -8.91 -2.70
CA VAL A 384 -17.00 -9.33 -3.91
C VAL A 384 -15.87 -8.36 -4.16
N SER A 385 -14.64 -8.88 -4.21
CA SER A 385 -13.43 -8.08 -4.39
C SER A 385 -12.57 -8.68 -5.49
N ARG A 386 -11.78 -7.84 -6.18
CA ARG A 386 -10.79 -8.36 -7.14
C ARG A 386 -9.65 -8.98 -6.36
N ALA A 387 -9.23 -10.19 -6.73
CA ALA A 387 -8.03 -10.81 -6.18
C ALA A 387 -6.81 -10.37 -6.99
N ALA A 388 -5.71 -10.04 -6.31
CA ALA A 388 -4.43 -9.92 -7.01
C ALA A 388 -4.07 -11.29 -7.65
N PRO A 389 -3.57 -11.33 -8.90
CA PRO A 389 -3.32 -12.58 -9.61
C PRO A 389 -2.41 -13.51 -8.78
N ALA A 390 -2.83 -14.76 -8.61
CA ALA A 390 -1.99 -15.76 -7.96
C ALA A 390 -0.73 -15.96 -8.82
N SER A 391 0.44 -15.75 -8.23
CA SER A 391 1.68 -16.10 -8.91
C SER A 391 1.85 -17.62 -8.87
N GLY A 392 1.39 -18.31 -9.92
CA GLY A 392 1.49 -19.76 -10.07
C GLY A 392 0.16 -20.46 -9.78
N GLY A 393 -0.34 -21.17 -10.78
CA GLY A 393 -1.61 -21.88 -10.72
C GLY A 393 -1.60 -22.99 -9.68
N THR A 394 -2.66 -23.01 -8.87
CA THR A 394 -3.14 -24.21 -8.22
C THR A 394 -4.58 -24.36 -8.69
N GLU A 395 -4.80 -25.19 -9.71
CA GLU A 395 -6.11 -25.79 -9.91
C GLU A 395 -6.38 -26.70 -8.71
N GLY A 396 -7.54 -26.49 -8.08
CA GLY A 396 -7.91 -27.14 -6.83
C GLY A 396 -8.54 -28.53 -7.00
N SER A 397 -8.97 -29.06 -5.86
CA SER A 397 -10.11 -29.97 -5.68
C SER A 397 -10.52 -29.81 -4.20
N GLU A 398 -11.78 -29.75 -3.79
CA GLU A 398 -12.91 -30.56 -4.24
C GLU A 398 -14.22 -29.77 -4.35
N GLY A 399 -15.00 -30.12 -5.37
CA GLY A 399 -16.35 -29.65 -5.62
C GLY A 399 -16.81 -30.14 -6.99
N ASP A 400 -17.16 -31.42 -7.06
CA ASP A 400 -17.57 -32.10 -8.30
C ASP A 400 -18.59 -31.31 -9.15
N PRO A 401 -18.44 -31.29 -10.49
CA PRO A 401 -19.46 -30.78 -11.37
C PRO A 401 -20.60 -31.80 -11.49
N VAL A 402 -21.82 -31.34 -11.23
CA VAL A 402 -23.05 -32.13 -11.44
C VAL A 402 -23.30 -32.17 -12.95
N ALA A 403 -23.11 -33.35 -13.55
CA ALA A 403 -23.50 -33.61 -14.93
C ALA A 403 -25.04 -33.60 -15.06
N ALA A 404 -25.52 -32.91 -16.08
CA ALA A 404 -26.92 -32.94 -16.51
C ALA A 404 -27.23 -34.28 -17.22
N GLY A 405 -28.30 -34.95 -16.79
CA GLY A 405 -28.85 -36.13 -17.47
C GLY A 405 -30.36 -35.98 -17.68
N SER A 406 -30.74 -35.68 -18.93
CA SER A 406 -31.98 -36.07 -19.60
C SER A 406 -31.61 -37.27 -20.49
N GLU A 407 -32.36 -38.34 -20.73
CA GLU A 407 -33.76 -38.73 -20.59
C GLU A 407 -33.80 -40.28 -20.64
N ASP A 408 -34.92 -40.84 -20.19
CA ASP A 408 -35.71 -41.88 -20.86
C ASP A 408 -35.93 -43.24 -20.16
N GLU A 409 -37.18 -43.66 -20.30
CA GLU A 409 -37.88 -44.83 -19.77
C GLU A 409 -37.36 -46.15 -20.37
N GLY A 410 -37.51 -47.26 -19.63
CA GLY A 410 -37.32 -48.59 -20.21
C GLY A 410 -37.13 -49.75 -19.22
N ASP A 411 -38.25 -50.18 -18.63
CA ASP A 411 -38.68 -51.57 -18.39
C ASP A 411 -37.74 -52.68 -17.86
N GLN A 412 -38.20 -53.29 -16.76
CA GLN A 412 -38.11 -54.69 -16.30
C GLN A 412 -36.91 -55.60 -16.66
N SER A 413 -36.23 -56.13 -15.63
CA SER A 413 -36.17 -57.59 -15.39
C SER A 413 -35.48 -57.96 -14.08
N GLU A 414 -35.95 -59.07 -13.52
CA GLU A 414 -35.75 -59.60 -12.18
C GLU A 414 -34.35 -60.20 -11.91
N SER A 415 -33.99 -60.13 -10.63
CA SER A 415 -33.25 -61.15 -9.85
C SER A 415 -31.87 -61.60 -10.36
N GLY A 416 -30.84 -61.18 -9.61
CA GLY A 416 -29.58 -61.89 -9.51
C GLY A 416 -29.73 -63.21 -8.75
N GLY A 417 -29.13 -64.26 -9.31
CA GLY A 417 -28.81 -65.50 -8.64
C GLY A 417 -27.29 -65.68 -8.67
N THR A 418 -26.71 -65.64 -7.48
CA THR A 418 -25.30 -65.92 -7.15
C THR A 418 -24.98 -67.40 -7.31
N GLU A 419 -23.77 -67.73 -7.80
CA GLU A 419 -22.93 -68.92 -7.53
C GLU A 419 -21.86 -68.94 -8.65
N GLY A 420 -20.59 -69.27 -8.47
CA GLY A 420 -19.84 -69.87 -7.38
C GLY A 420 -18.40 -70.05 -7.87
N SER A 421 -17.48 -70.04 -6.91
CA SER A 421 -16.05 -70.39 -6.96
C SER A 421 -15.66 -71.56 -7.86
N GLU A 422 -14.48 -71.46 -8.50
CA GLU A 422 -13.41 -72.47 -8.72
C GLU A 422 -12.48 -71.91 -9.83
N GLY A 423 -11.16 -72.00 -9.84
CA GLY A 423 -10.14 -72.60 -9.00
C GLY A 423 -8.80 -72.48 -9.75
N ASP A 424 -7.78 -71.96 -9.07
CA ASP A 424 -6.36 -72.33 -9.13
C ASP A 424 -5.49 -72.28 -10.42
N PRO A 425 -4.14 -72.25 -10.27
CA PRO A 425 -3.25 -71.34 -10.99
C PRO A 425 -2.35 -72.04 -12.02
N VAL A 426 -1.68 -71.26 -12.88
CA VAL A 426 -0.50 -71.75 -13.62
C VAL A 426 0.63 -70.72 -13.61
N THR A 427 1.78 -71.28 -13.28
CA THR A 427 3.15 -70.79 -13.14
C THR A 427 3.91 -70.47 -14.44
N VAL A 428 4.80 -69.47 -14.34
CA VAL A 428 6.20 -69.40 -14.79
C VAL A 428 6.55 -69.17 -16.28
N GLY A 429 7.45 -68.19 -16.47
CA GLY A 429 8.36 -67.99 -17.62
C GLY A 429 8.84 -66.54 -17.63
N SER A 430 9.84 -66.11 -16.84
CA SER A 430 11.28 -66.13 -17.12
C SER A 430 11.67 -65.77 -18.55
N GLU A 431 12.21 -64.57 -18.74
CA GLU A 431 13.31 -64.28 -19.68
C GLU A 431 13.99 -62.98 -19.22
N ASP A 432 15.19 -63.15 -18.68
CA ASP A 432 16.22 -62.13 -18.50
C ASP A 432 16.76 -61.74 -19.89
N GLU A 433 17.09 -60.47 -20.11
CA GLU A 433 18.33 -60.11 -20.79
C GLU A 433 18.72 -58.66 -20.48
N ASP A 434 19.90 -58.54 -19.87
CA ASP A 434 20.68 -57.34 -19.66
C ASP A 434 21.01 -56.65 -20.99
N ASP A 435 21.10 -55.30 -21.00
CA ASP A 435 22.34 -54.72 -21.48
C ASP A 435 22.61 -53.32 -20.90
N GLN A 436 23.90 -53.11 -20.65
CA GLN A 436 24.52 -52.04 -19.89
C GLN A 436 24.77 -50.76 -20.71
N SER A 437 24.91 -49.67 -19.94
CA SER A 437 25.83 -48.53 -20.11
C SER A 437 25.72 -47.68 -21.41
N ASP A 438 26.04 -46.39 -21.47
CA ASP A 438 26.95 -45.54 -20.73
C ASP A 438 26.67 -44.06 -21.09
N LEU A 439 27.39 -43.17 -20.39
CA LEU A 439 27.87 -41.84 -20.80
C LEU A 439 27.10 -40.59 -20.34
N PHE A 440 27.70 -39.99 -19.32
CA PHE A 440 27.72 -38.57 -18.97
C PHE A 440 28.13 -37.67 -20.15
N GLY A 441 27.55 -36.45 -20.14
CA GLY A 441 28.02 -35.24 -20.81
C GLY A 441 27.44 -34.02 -20.11
#